data_AF-A6HHD6-F1
#
_entry.id   AF-A6HHD6-F1
#
_cell.length_a   1.000
_cell.length_b   1.000
_cell.length_c   1.000
_cell.angle_alpha   90.00
_cell.angle_beta   90.00
_cell.angle_gamma   90.00
#
_symmetry.space_group_name_H-M   'P 1'
#
loop_
_entity.id
_entity.type
_entity.pdbx_description
1 polymer ?
#
loop_
_entity_poly.entity_id
_entity_poly.type
_entity_poly.pdbx_seq_one_letter_code
_entity_poly.pdbx_strand_id
1 'polypeptide(L)' 'MKLLNMVLVCLLVAAMWLQNVDSKSMHVVSSRCCLNTLENKIALKFIKCYKEIGPSCPYYPAV' A
#
# COMPACT_ATOMS: atom_id res chain seq x y z
N MET A 1 19.69 41.81 -3.56
CA MET A 1 20.26 40.52 -3.12
C MET A 1 19.38 39.79 -2.09
N LYS A 2 18.82 40.45 -1.07
CA LYS A 2 17.94 39.81 -0.06
C LYS A 2 16.73 39.06 -0.64
N LEU A 3 16.04 39.67 -1.62
CA LEU A 3 14.81 39.08 -2.20
C LEU A 3 15.10 37.81 -3.01
N LEU A 4 16.19 37.78 -3.78
CA LEU A 4 16.58 36.60 -4.56
C LEU A 4 16.90 35.41 -3.66
N ASN A 5 17.60 35.64 -2.54
CA ASN A 5 17.88 34.58 -1.58
C ASN A 5 16.59 34.07 -0.92
N MET A 6 15.63 34.94 -0.63
CA MET A 6 14.35 34.53 -0.05
C MET A 6 13.52 33.69 -1.03
N VAL A 7 13.49 34.08 -2.31
CA VAL A 7 12.83 33.31 -3.38
C VAL A 7 13.49 31.95 -3.55
N LEU A 8 14.83 31.89 -3.56
CA LEU A 8 15.58 30.65 -3.67
C LEU A 8 15.29 29.70 -2.48
N VAL A 9 15.26 30.23 -1.26
CA VAL A 9 14.90 29.45 -0.07
C VAL A 9 13.48 28.90 -0.16
N CYS A 10 12.50 29.71 -0.60
CA CYS A 10 11.13 29.24 -0.80
C CYS A 10 11.03 28.12 -1.85
N LEU A 11 11.76 28.24 -2.97
CA LEU A 11 11.78 27.22 -4.02
C LEU A 11 12.39 25.90 -3.53
N LEU A 12 13.49 25.98 -2.77
CA LEU A 12 14.15 24.82 -2.17
C LEU A 12 13.24 24.10 -1.17
N VAL A 13 12.53 24.87 -0.34
CA VAL A 13 11.56 24.30 0.60
C VAL A 13 10.45 23.60 -0.19
N ALA A 14 9.79 24.27 -1.14
CA ALA A 14 8.70 23.68 -1.93
C ALA A 14 9.10 22.37 -2.62
N ALA A 15 10.33 22.28 -3.15
CA ALA A 15 10.85 21.06 -3.78
C ALA A 15 10.99 19.88 -2.79
N MET A 16 11.40 20.13 -1.53
CA MET A 16 11.47 19.08 -0.49
C MET A 16 10.08 18.56 -0.11
N TRP A 17 9.07 19.42 -0.06
CA TRP A 17 7.70 19.00 0.26
C TRP A 17 7.10 18.12 -0.84
N LEU A 18 7.32 18.47 -2.11
CA LEU A 18 6.83 17.70 -3.26
C LEU A 18 7.35 16.25 -3.26
N GLN A 19 8.64 16.05 -2.99
CA GLN A 19 9.25 14.71 -2.97
C GLN A 19 8.70 13.80 -1.85
N ASN A 20 8.24 14.38 -0.74
CA ASN A 20 7.74 13.61 0.41
C ASN A 20 6.26 13.19 0.25
N VAL A 21 5.48 13.93 -0.55
CA VAL A 21 4.05 13.66 -0.74
C VAL A 21 3.84 12.48 -1.71
N ASP A 22 4.69 12.34 -2.72
CA ASP A 22 4.60 11.23 -3.69
C ASP A 22 4.94 9.85 -3.09
N SER A 23 5.64 9.82 -1.95
CA SER A 23 5.94 8.57 -1.24
C SER A 23 4.78 8.08 -0.35
N LYS A 24 3.74 8.90 -0.13
CA LYS A 24 2.52 8.49 0.55
C LYS A 24 1.39 8.35 -0.46
N SER A 25 1.20 7.13 -0.92
CA SER A 25 0.02 6.81 -1.71
C SER A 25 -1.24 7.12 -0.88
N MET A 26 -2.15 7.95 -1.41
CA MET A 26 -3.54 8.06 -0.91
C MET A 26 -4.31 6.74 -1.08
N HIS A 27 -3.67 5.70 -1.60
CA HIS A 27 -4.22 4.39 -1.75
C HIS A 27 -4.42 3.74 -0.38
N VAL A 28 -5.66 3.79 0.11
CA VAL A 28 -6.10 2.86 1.15
C VAL A 28 -5.93 1.47 0.55
N VAL A 29 -5.09 0.64 1.16
CA VAL A 29 -4.84 -0.71 0.65
C VAL A 29 -6.17 -1.45 0.70
N SER A 30 -6.72 -1.82 -0.45
CA SER A 30 -7.93 -2.64 -0.50
C SER A 30 -7.65 -3.95 0.24
N SER A 31 -8.48 -4.26 1.24
CA SER A 31 -8.35 -5.51 1.98
C SER A 31 -8.56 -6.69 1.05
N ARG A 32 -7.58 -7.61 1.02
CA ARG A 32 -7.70 -8.87 0.30
C ARG A 32 -8.49 -9.84 1.17
N CYS A 33 -9.80 -9.89 0.94
CA CYS A 33 -10.70 -10.81 1.63
C CYS A 33 -11.03 -12.02 0.76
N CYS A 34 -11.05 -13.20 1.39
CA CYS A 34 -11.54 -14.42 0.79
C CYS A 34 -12.99 -14.63 1.23
N LEU A 35 -13.95 -14.36 0.35
CA LEU A 35 -15.37 -14.57 0.65
C LEU A 35 -15.75 -16.06 0.63
N ASN A 36 -15.06 -16.83 -0.20
CA ASN A 36 -15.26 -18.26 -0.35
C ASN A 36 -13.93 -18.98 -0.12
N THR A 37 -14.01 -20.17 0.48
CA THR A 37 -12.89 -21.10 0.63
C THR A 37 -12.94 -22.15 -0.48
N LEU A 38 -11.79 -22.68 -0.86
CA LEU A 38 -11.74 -23.79 -1.80
C LEU A 38 -11.89 -25.10 -1.02
N GLU A 39 -12.94 -25.86 -1.31
CA GLU A 39 -13.24 -27.14 -0.65
C GLU A 39 -12.21 -28.23 -1.02
N ASN A 40 -11.68 -28.17 -2.25
CA ASN A 40 -10.70 -29.14 -2.74
C ASN A 40 -9.27 -28.81 -2.28
N LYS A 41 -8.54 -29.86 -1.85
CA LYS A 41 -7.12 -29.74 -1.53
C LYS A 41 -6.30 -29.40 -2.79
N ILE A 42 -5.61 -28.27 -2.77
CA ILE A 42 -4.61 -27.92 -3.79
C ILE A 42 -3.33 -28.70 -3.49
N ALA A 43 -2.81 -29.43 -4.47
CA ALA A 43 -1.52 -30.09 -4.30
C ALA A 43 -0.40 -29.04 -4.16
N LEU A 44 0.45 -29.20 -3.14
CA LEU A 44 1.52 -28.23 -2.80
C LEU A 44 2.43 -27.90 -4.00
N LYS A 45 2.64 -28.84 -4.92
CA LYS A 45 3.42 -28.64 -6.14
C LYS A 45 2.90 -27.49 -7.04
N PHE A 46 1.64 -27.10 -6.90
CA PHE A 46 1.03 -26.00 -7.64
C PHE A 46 1.06 -24.66 -6.89
N ILE A 47 1.44 -24.65 -5.61
CA ILE A 47 1.47 -23.45 -4.76
C ILE A 47 2.88 -22.88 -4.73
N LYS A 48 3.05 -21.66 -5.24
CA LYS A 48 4.35 -20.97 -5.21
C LYS A 48 4.54 -20.08 -3.98
N CYS A 49 3.45 -19.50 -3.48
CA CYS A 49 3.44 -18.65 -2.31
C CYS A 49 2.02 -18.56 -1.73
N TYR A 50 1.92 -18.09 -0.49
CA TYR A 50 0.65 -17.77 0.16
C TYR A 50 0.69 -16.34 0.68
N LYS A 51 -0.49 -15.78 0.94
CA LYS A 51 -0.64 -14.48 1.60
C LYS A 51 -1.80 -14.53 2.57
N GLU A 52 -1.62 -13.93 3.73
CA GLU A 52 -2.66 -13.85 4.75
C GLU A 52 -3.81 -12.92 4.30
N ILE A 53 -5.02 -13.23 4.77
CA ILE A 53 -6.19 -12.38 4.59
C ILE A 53 -6.00 -11.05 5.31
N GLY A 54 -6.64 -9.99 4.79
CA GLY A 54 -6.59 -8.68 5.44
C GLY A 54 -7.21 -8.69 6.84
N PRO A 55 -6.70 -7.90 7.80
CA PRO A 55 -7.21 -7.88 9.18
C PRO A 55 -8.64 -7.34 9.31
N SER A 56 -9.13 -6.62 8.30
CA SER A 56 -10.51 -6.14 8.26
C SER A 56 -11.48 -7.14 7.62
N CYS A 57 -11.01 -8.32 7.22
CA CYS A 57 -11.83 -9.31 6.53
C CYS A 57 -12.60 -10.17 7.54
N PRO A 58 -13.85 -10.54 7.25
CA PRO A 58 -14.56 -11.54 8.03
C PRO A 58 -13.86 -12.91 7.87
N TYR A 59 -13.76 -13.66 8.97
CA TYR A 59 -13.21 -15.00 8.97
C TYR A 59 -14.28 -16.02 8.56
N TYR A 60 -14.06 -16.71 7.44
CA TYR A 60 -14.89 -17.82 7.00
C TYR A 60 -14.08 -19.12 7.10
N PRO A 61 -14.42 -20.05 8.01
CA PRO A 61 -13.76 -21.35 8.06
C PRO A 61 -14.04 -22.14 6.78
N ALA A 62 -13.10 -23.00 6.37
CA ALA A 62 -13.35 -23.98 5.32
C ALA A 62 -14.43 -24.96 5.81
N VAL A 63 -15.46 -25.18 4.99
CA VAL A 63 -16.53 -26.17 5.23
C VAL A 63 -16.09 -27.52 4.67
#